data_AF-A0A4P5WNM9-F1
#
_entry.id   AF-A0A4P5WNM9-F1
#
_cell.length_a   1.000
_cell.length_b   1.000
_cell.length_c   1.000
_cell.angle_alpha   90.00
_cell.angle_beta   90.00
_cell.angle_gamma   90.00
#
_symmetry.space_group_name_H-M   'P 1'
#
loop_
_entity.id
_entity.type
_entity.pdbx_description
1 polymer ?
#
loop_
_entity_poly.entity_id
_entity_poly.type
_entity_poly.pdbx_seq_one_letter_code
_entity_poly.pdbx_strand_id
1 'polypeptide(L)'
;MSLKPQNVLATYAPADGVIRVVIVKRSVELFSDCSAEWVAFFCTDPNVSPEMIIESVADRSAIEQNFHDVKEVHGAGEQQVRNVWCSVACWNLCLWLHTMVELWS
;
A
#
# COMPACT_ATOMS: atom_id res chain seq x y z
N MET A 1 25.99 0.39 7.30
CA MET A 1 25.96 1.83 7.66
C MET A 1 24.51 2.24 7.65
N SER A 2 23.88 2.38 8.82
CA SER A 2 22.43 2.69 8.92
C SER A 2 22.21 4.15 8.47
N LEU A 3 21.58 4.33 7.31
CA LEU A 3 21.19 5.65 6.81
C LEU A 3 20.00 6.13 7.64
N LYS A 4 20.20 7.11 8.53
CA LYS A 4 19.10 7.74 9.25
C LYS A 4 18.24 8.55 8.27
N PRO A 5 16.92 8.34 8.22
CA PRO A 5 16.01 9.13 7.40
C PRO A 5 15.94 10.58 7.92
N GLN A 6 15.88 11.54 7.00
CA GLN A 6 15.63 12.95 7.36
C GLN A 6 14.13 13.14 7.56
N ASN A 7 13.71 13.88 8.59
CA ASN A 7 12.29 14.13 8.83
C ASN A 7 12.04 15.55 9.34
N VAL A 8 10.91 16.12 8.94
CA VAL A 8 10.48 17.48 9.30
C VAL A 8 8.97 17.52 9.54
N LEU A 9 8.53 18.48 10.34
CA LEU A 9 7.11 18.84 10.44
C LEU A 9 6.81 19.96 9.44
N ALA A 10 5.71 19.82 8.71
CA ALA A 10 5.27 20.80 7.73
C ALA A 10 3.75 20.99 7.81
N THR A 11 3.26 22.16 7.42
CA THR A 11 1.82 22.38 7.25
C THR A 11 1.41 22.00 5.84
N TYR A 12 0.32 21.26 5.69
CA TYR A 12 -0.18 20.82 4.38
C TYR A 12 -1.69 21.08 4.27
N ALA A 13 -2.07 21.97 3.34
CA ALA A 13 -3.45 22.45 3.22
C ALA A 13 -4.48 21.32 3.01
N PRO A 14 -4.24 20.27 2.21
CA PRO A 14 -5.20 19.16 2.08
C PRO A 14 -5.39 18.33 3.35
N ALA A 15 -4.41 18.32 4.26
CA ALA A 15 -4.55 17.68 5.57
C ALA A 15 -5.12 18.62 6.63
N ASP A 16 -5.35 19.90 6.29
CA ASP A 16 -5.78 20.98 7.18
C ASP A 16 -5.01 21.02 8.51
N GLY A 17 -3.68 20.81 8.43
CA GLY A 17 -2.90 20.61 9.64
C GLY A 17 -1.42 20.35 9.41
N VAL A 18 -0.76 19.96 10.51
CA VAL A 18 0.65 19.58 10.54
C VAL A 18 0.78 18.12 10.12
N ILE A 19 1.62 17.87 9.11
CA ILE A 19 2.04 16.55 8.67
C ILE A 19 3.50 16.31 9.06
N ARG A 20 3.86 15.05 9.21
CA ARG A 20 5.26 14.62 9.25
C ARG A 20 5.71 14.21 7.86
N VAL A 21 6.81 14.80 7.40
CA VAL A 21 7.45 14.43 6.13
C VAL A 21 8.74 13.68 6.43
N VAL A 22 8.92 12.53 5.80
CA VAL A 22 10.10 11.67 5.91
C VAL A 22 10.74 11.54 4.55
N ILE A 23 12.00 11.95 4.43
CA ILE A 23 12.78 11.94 3.20
C ILE A 23 13.84 10.84 3.32
N VAL A 24 13.77 9.89 2.39
CA VAL A 24 14.63 8.69 2.38
C VAL A 24 15.44 8.67 1.10
N LYS A 25 16.74 8.36 1.23
CA LYS A 25 17.60 8.09 0.08
C LYS A 25 17.30 6.69 -0.44
N ARG A 26 17.01 6.57 -1.73
CA ARG A 26 16.71 5.30 -2.38
C ARG A 26 17.96 4.40 -2.40
N SER A 27 17.79 3.12 -2.05
CA SER A 27 18.67 2.05 -2.52
C SER A 27 18.09 1.44 -3.79
N VAL A 28 18.94 1.01 -4.72
CA VAL A 28 18.55 0.53 -6.06
C VAL A 28 17.61 -0.69 -6.00
N GLU A 29 17.56 -1.38 -4.85
CA GLU A 29 16.82 -2.61 -4.62
C GLU A 29 15.35 -2.40 -4.21
N LEU A 30 15.03 -1.31 -3.50
CA LEU A 30 13.72 -1.12 -2.87
C LEU A 30 12.70 -0.42 -3.78
N PHE A 31 13.15 0.18 -4.88
CA PHE A 31 12.28 0.91 -5.78
C PHE A 31 12.90 0.97 -7.19
N SER A 32 12.54 0.03 -8.06
CA SER A 32 13.05 -0.06 -9.44
C SER A 32 12.27 0.81 -10.44
N ASP A 33 11.11 1.32 -10.03
CA ASP A 33 10.06 1.92 -10.87
C ASP A 33 10.10 3.45 -10.93
N CYS A 34 11.01 4.09 -10.21
CA CYS A 34 11.11 5.55 -10.16
C CYS A 34 12.58 6.02 -10.27
N SER A 35 12.79 7.07 -11.05
CA SER A 35 14.13 7.56 -11.40
C SER A 35 14.71 8.51 -10.35
N ALA A 36 13.94 8.90 -9.34
CA ALA A 36 14.38 9.85 -8.32
C ALA A 36 15.26 9.18 -7.24
N GLU A 37 16.40 9.81 -6.94
CA GLU A 37 17.35 9.36 -5.91
C GLU A 37 16.78 9.49 -4.47
N TRP A 38 15.83 10.39 -4.27
CA TRP A 38 15.20 10.68 -2.98
C TRP A 38 13.68 10.55 -3.09
N VAL A 39 13.06 9.98 -2.08
CA VAL A 39 11.61 9.83 -1.99
C VAL A 39 11.12 10.47 -0.69
N ALA A 40 10.01 11.18 -0.77
CA ALA A 40 9.33 11.77 0.38
C ALA A 40 8.04 11.01 0.68
N PHE A 41 7.88 10.60 1.93
CA PHE A 41 6.65 10.04 2.49
C PHE A 41 6.05 11.04 3.48
N PHE A 42 4.73 11.04 3.61
CA PHE A 42 4.01 11.92 4.52
C PHE A 42 3.02 11.14 5.38
N CYS A 43 2.91 11.54 6.65
CA CYS A 43 1.92 11.02 7.59
C CYS A 43 1.10 12.18 8.16
N THR A 44 -0.22 12.01 8.19
CA THR A 44 -1.16 12.99 8.74
C THR A 44 -1.15 13.04 10.26
N ASP A 45 -0.67 12.00 10.93
CA ASP A 45 -0.39 12.04 12.37
C ASP A 45 1.07 12.48 12.60
N PRO A 46 1.31 13.70 13.11
CA PRO A 46 2.66 14.21 13.33
C PRO A 46 3.40 13.47 14.45
N ASN A 47 2.73 12.65 15.27
CA ASN A 47 3.34 11.95 16.40
C ASN A 47 3.94 10.59 16.04
N VAL A 48 3.61 10.04 14.85
CA VAL A 48 4.16 8.77 14.37
C VAL A 48 5.66 8.91 14.11
N SER A 49 6.44 7.90 14.48
CA SER A 49 7.90 7.93 14.28
C SER A 49 8.25 7.75 12.79
N PRO A 50 9.39 8.32 12.33
CA PRO A 50 9.85 8.12 10.95
C PRO A 50 10.04 6.65 10.56
N GLU A 51 10.48 5.81 11.50
CA GLU A 51 10.68 4.37 11.30
C GLU A 51 9.36 3.68 11.00
N MET A 52 8.32 3.93 11.80
CA MET A 52 6.98 3.38 11.58
C MET A 52 6.39 3.80 10.23
N ILE A 53 6.66 5.04 9.78
CA ILE A 53 6.21 5.51 8.46
C ILE A 53 6.90 4.70 7.35
N ILE A 54 8.21 4.45 7.47
CA ILE A 54 8.96 3.69 6.48
C ILE A 54 8.54 2.22 6.46
N GLU A 55 8.37 1.61 7.63
CA GLU A 55 7.87 0.22 7.77
C GLU A 55 6.48 0.08 7.14
N SER A 56 5.55 0.99 7.47
CA SER A 56 4.19 0.98 6.88
C SER A 56 4.20 1.09 5.36
N VAL A 57 5.12 1.88 4.80
CA VAL A 57 5.29 2.01 3.34
C VAL A 57 5.93 0.76 2.74
N ALA A 58 6.89 0.13 3.43
CA ALA A 58 7.51 -1.11 2.97
C ALA A 58 6.48 -2.26 2.90
N ASP A 59 5.57 -2.32 3.89
CA ASP A 59 4.51 -3.32 3.97
C ASP A 59 3.38 -3.10 2.95
N ARG A 60 3.33 -1.93 2.29
CA ARG A 60 2.25 -1.61 1.34
C ARG A 60 2.17 -2.58 0.17
N SER A 61 3.27 -3.25 -0.18
CA SER A 61 3.32 -4.22 -1.30
C SER A 61 2.42 -5.45 -1.04
N ALA A 62 2.09 -5.74 0.22
CA ALA A 62 1.17 -6.81 0.58
C ALA A 62 -0.20 -6.67 -0.11
N ILE A 63 -0.70 -5.43 -0.30
CA ILE A 63 -1.98 -5.23 -0.99
C ILE A 63 -1.92 -5.66 -2.46
N GLU A 64 -0.78 -5.45 -3.12
CA GLU A 64 -0.57 -5.80 -4.52
C GLU A 64 -0.47 -7.31 -4.68
N GLN A 65 0.20 -7.99 -3.74
CA GLN A 65 0.24 -9.44 -3.69
C GLN A 65 -1.16 -10.04 -3.48
N ASN A 66 -1.94 -9.52 -2.54
CA ASN A 66 -3.31 -10.01 -2.31
C ASN A 66 -4.19 -9.81 -3.55
N PHE A 67 -4.10 -8.65 -4.22
CA PHE A 67 -4.85 -8.43 -5.47
C PHE A 67 -4.36 -9.28 -6.63
N HIS A 68 -3.08 -9.62 -6.68
CA HIS A 68 -2.55 -10.58 -7.63
C HIS A 68 -3.22 -11.94 -7.42
N ASP A 69 -3.26 -12.44 -6.18
CA ASP A 69 -3.79 -13.78 -5.90
C ASP A 69 -5.32 -13.85 -6.08
N VAL A 70 -6.05 -12.79 -5.73
CA VAL A 70 -7.49 -12.65 -6.05
C VAL A 70 -7.76 -12.78 -7.55
N LYS A 71 -6.88 -12.27 -8.41
CA LYS A 71 -7.06 -12.37 -9.86
C LYS A 71 -6.60 -13.72 -10.40
N GLU A 72 -5.36 -14.09 -10.13
CA GLU A 72 -4.67 -15.20 -10.79
C GLU A 72 -5.00 -16.57 -10.15
N VAL A 73 -5.31 -16.61 -8.86
CA VAL A 73 -5.68 -17.87 -8.15
C VAL A 73 -7.19 -18.03 -8.07
N HIS A 74 -7.90 -16.95 -7.72
CA HIS A 74 -9.35 -17.00 -7.49
C HIS A 74 -10.20 -16.60 -8.71
N GLY A 75 -9.58 -16.23 -9.84
CA GLY A 75 -10.26 -15.99 -11.11
C GLY A 75 -11.25 -14.82 -11.06
N ALA A 76 -11.03 -13.83 -10.20
CA ALA A 76 -12.00 -12.75 -9.97
C ALA A 76 -12.26 -11.87 -11.21
N GLY A 77 -11.43 -11.98 -12.26
CA GLY A 77 -11.62 -11.33 -13.57
C GLY A 77 -12.21 -12.24 -14.66
N GLU A 78 -12.41 -13.54 -14.40
CA GLU A 78 -12.79 -14.53 -15.42
C GLU A 78 -14.28 -14.90 -15.40
N GLN A 79 -15.07 -14.20 -14.58
CA GLN A 79 -16.49 -14.50 -14.36
C GLN A 79 -17.33 -14.16 -15.60
N GLN A 80 -17.97 -15.16 -16.21
CA GLN A 80 -18.79 -14.99 -17.42
C GLN A 80 -20.28 -14.84 -17.10
N VAL A 81 -20.65 -13.83 -16.30
CA VAL A 81 -22.04 -13.56 -15.92
C VAL A 81 -22.66 -12.45 -16.77
N ARG A 82 -23.95 -12.58 -17.09
CA ARG A 82 -24.63 -11.69 -18.06
C ARG A 82 -25.17 -10.38 -17.45
N ASN A 83 -24.99 -10.17 -16.16
CA ASN A 83 -25.51 -9.03 -15.43
C ASN A 83 -24.40 -8.41 -14.57
N VAL A 84 -24.27 -7.08 -14.61
CA VAL A 84 -23.23 -6.35 -13.87
C VAL A 84 -23.32 -6.56 -12.37
N TRP A 85 -24.52 -6.65 -11.81
CA TRP A 85 -24.71 -6.93 -10.38
C TRP A 85 -24.30 -8.35 -10.00
N CYS A 86 -24.50 -9.32 -10.89
CA CYS A 86 -23.96 -10.66 -10.69
C CYS A 86 -22.43 -10.64 -10.72
N SER A 87 -21.80 -9.84 -11.59
CA SER A 87 -20.33 -9.72 -11.65
C SER A 87 -19.80 -9.08 -10.36
N VAL A 88 -20.44 -8.02 -9.87
CA VAL A 88 -20.10 -7.41 -8.57
C VAL A 88 -20.29 -8.41 -7.42
N ALA A 89 -21.35 -9.22 -7.43
CA ALA A 89 -21.56 -10.25 -6.42
C ALA A 89 -20.47 -11.34 -6.46
N CYS A 90 -20.11 -11.83 -7.65
CA CYS A 90 -19.03 -12.79 -7.82
C CYS A 90 -17.67 -12.21 -7.36
N TRP A 91 -17.38 -10.95 -7.69
CA TRP A 91 -16.20 -10.24 -7.20
C TRP A 91 -16.14 -10.22 -5.66
N ASN A 92 -17.23 -9.84 -4.98
CA ASN A 92 -17.28 -9.86 -3.52
C ASN A 92 -17.12 -11.26 -2.94
N LEU A 93 -17.71 -12.28 -3.58
CA LEU A 93 -17.53 -13.66 -3.17
C LEU A 93 -16.07 -14.11 -3.23
N CYS A 94 -15.35 -13.78 -4.31
CA CYS A 94 -13.91 -14.04 -4.43
C CYS A 94 -13.12 -13.36 -3.30
N LEU A 95 -13.42 -12.08 -3.00
CA LEU A 95 -12.75 -11.36 -1.91
C LEU A 95 -13.00 -11.99 -0.53
N TRP A 96 -14.25 -12.38 -0.23
CA TRP A 96 -14.58 -13.02 1.04
C TRP A 96 -13.92 -14.38 1.18
N LEU A 97 -13.91 -15.20 0.13
CA LEU A 97 -13.26 -16.51 0.16
C LEU A 97 -11.75 -16.38 0.32
N HIS A 98 -11.10 -15.44 -0.40
CA HIS A 98 -9.68 -15.14 -0.21
C HIS A 98 -9.40 -14.73 1.24
N THR A 99 -10.20 -13.82 1.80
CA THR A 99 -10.07 -13.38 3.21
C THR A 99 -10.21 -14.54 4.19
N MET A 100 -11.14 -15.47 3.97
CA MET A 100 -11.30 -16.65 4.82
C MET A 100 -10.10 -17.59 4.76
N VAL A 101 -9.46 -17.73 3.59
CA VAL A 101 -8.25 -18.54 3.43
C VAL A 101 -7.07 -17.90 4.16
N GLU A 102 -6.84 -16.61 3.97
CA GLU A 102 -5.75 -15.85 4.64
C GLU A 102 -5.92 -15.81 6.16
N LEU A 103 -7.15 -15.78 6.67
CA LEU A 103 -7.41 -15.83 8.12
C LEU A 103 -7.22 -17.24 8.74
N TRP A 104 -7.27 -18.29 7.92
CA TRP A 104 -7.12 -19.67 8.38
C TRP A 104 -5.66 -20.14 8.41
N SER A 105 -4.82 -19.62 7.50
CA SER A 105 -3.37 -19.90 7.43
C SER A 105 -2.58 -19.29 8.57
#